data_AF-A0A8J2K1R0-F1
#
_entry.id   AF-A0A8J2K1R0-F1
#
_cell.length_a   1.000
_cell.length_b   1.000
_cell.length_c   1.000
_cell.angle_alpha   90.00
_cell.angle_beta   90.00
_cell.angle_gamma   90.00
#
_symmetry.space_group_name_H-M   'P 1'
#
loop_
_entity.id
_entity.type
_entity.pdbx_description
1 polymer ?
#
loop_
_entity_poly.entity_id
_entity_poly.type
_entity_poly.pdbx_seq_one_letter_code
_entity_poly.pdbx_strand_id
1 'polypeptide(L)'
;MKMSGTGTHPLEHQPLNGFVSYKPLSNYDPSHPPSFVLHNQEEIRKKLKSRMTALRQFENENSSGGSCSADESHLFSSGGNGEGKEQLSREERRRRRRATPKYRSAHASRERVRVEAFNTAFAELRSLLPTLPPDKRLSKIEILRLAICYIAYLNHVLER
;
A
#
# COMPACT_ATOMS: atom_id res chain seq x y z
N MET A 1 36.46 28.16 -35.90
CA MET A 1 35.91 27.78 -34.58
C MET A 1 36.30 26.35 -34.28
N LYS A 2 36.83 26.11 -33.07
CA LYS A 2 37.31 24.83 -32.54
C LYS A 2 36.15 23.89 -32.16
N MET A 3 36.56 22.65 -31.84
CA MET A 3 35.99 21.63 -30.94
C MET A 3 35.54 20.37 -31.70
N SER A 4 36.41 19.36 -31.87
CA SER A 4 36.86 18.32 -30.91
C SER A 4 35.80 17.24 -30.67
N GLY A 5 36.14 16.00 -31.03
CA GLY A 5 35.27 14.83 -30.95
C GLY A 5 35.17 14.17 -29.58
N THR A 6 34.55 12.99 -29.59
CA THR A 6 34.63 11.79 -28.71
C THR A 6 33.30 11.05 -28.94
N GLY A 7 33.26 9.78 -29.32
CA GLY A 7 34.03 8.65 -28.79
C GLY A 7 33.22 8.01 -27.67
N THR A 8 32.07 7.39 -28.00
CA THR A 8 31.23 6.68 -27.03
C THR A 8 31.56 5.18 -27.07
N HIS A 9 32.30 4.71 -26.07
CA HIS A 9 32.46 3.28 -25.76
C HIS A 9 31.26 2.76 -24.96
N PRO A 10 30.83 1.51 -25.17
CA PRO A 10 29.78 0.88 -24.37
C PRO A 10 30.38 0.34 -23.07
N LEU A 11 29.80 0.71 -21.93
CA LEU A 11 30.15 0.14 -20.63
C LEU A 11 29.34 -1.14 -20.40
N GLU A 12 30.04 -2.25 -20.50
CA GLU A 12 29.67 -3.57 -20.02
C GLU A 12 29.59 -3.55 -18.48
N HIS A 13 28.44 -3.95 -17.93
CA HIS A 13 28.29 -4.24 -16.51
C HIS A 13 27.60 -5.59 -16.34
N GLN A 14 28.37 -6.58 -15.90
CA GLN A 14 27.89 -7.74 -15.14
C GLN A 14 28.28 -7.57 -13.67
N PRO A 15 27.87 -8.45 -12.74
CA PRO A 15 26.52 -8.93 -12.41
C PRO A 15 26.26 -8.76 -10.88
N LEU A 16 25.04 -8.98 -10.37
CA LEU A 16 24.86 -9.24 -8.93
C LEU A 16 23.87 -10.40 -8.71
N ASN A 17 24.41 -11.49 -8.17
CA ASN A 17 23.69 -12.71 -7.80
C ASN A 17 22.76 -12.44 -6.61
N GLY A 18 21.52 -12.93 -6.74
CA GLY A 18 20.48 -12.89 -5.69
C GLY A 18 19.09 -12.45 -6.15
N PHE A 19 18.88 -12.27 -7.46
CA PHE A 19 17.59 -11.86 -7.98
C PHE A 19 16.59 -13.02 -7.90
N VAL A 20 15.66 -12.97 -6.94
CA VAL A 20 14.39 -13.68 -7.10
C VAL A 20 13.78 -13.11 -8.38
N SER A 21 13.81 -13.92 -9.45
CA SER A 21 13.36 -13.49 -10.77
C SER A 21 11.85 -13.34 -10.78
N TYR A 22 11.40 -12.16 -10.36
CA TYR A 22 10.05 -11.72 -10.62
C TYR A 22 9.94 -11.48 -12.13
N LYS A 23 9.28 -12.39 -12.83
CA LYS A 23 8.95 -12.19 -14.24
C LYS A 23 8.17 -10.87 -14.38
N PRO A 24 8.48 -10.04 -15.39
CA PRO A 24 7.69 -8.88 -15.72
C PRO A 24 6.21 -9.26 -15.86
N LEU A 25 5.30 -8.40 -15.39
CA LEU A 25 3.84 -8.64 -15.41
C LEU A 25 3.27 -8.99 -16.80
N SER A 26 4.02 -8.69 -17.88
CA SER A 26 3.68 -9.06 -19.25
C SER A 26 3.78 -10.57 -19.54
N ASN A 27 4.50 -11.33 -18.71
CA ASN A 27 4.76 -12.76 -18.91
C ASN A 27 4.03 -13.65 -17.89
N TYR A 28 3.04 -13.10 -17.18
CA TYR A 28 2.25 -13.82 -16.21
C TYR A 28 1.07 -14.51 -16.91
N ASP A 29 1.06 -15.83 -16.91
CA ASP A 29 -0.09 -16.62 -17.38
C ASP A 29 -1.20 -16.59 -16.31
N PRO A 30 -2.38 -15.99 -16.60
CA PRO A 30 -3.48 -15.91 -15.66
C PRO A 30 -4.04 -17.28 -15.25
N SER A 31 -3.78 -18.34 -16.02
CA SER A 31 -4.27 -19.70 -15.75
C SER A 31 -3.41 -20.49 -14.76
N HIS A 32 -2.21 -20.02 -14.43
CA HIS A 32 -1.29 -20.74 -13.53
C HIS A 32 -0.66 -19.80 -12.48
N PRO A 33 -1.37 -19.53 -11.36
CA PRO A 33 -0.85 -18.66 -10.32
C PRO A 33 0.28 -19.31 -9.50
N PRO A 34 1.30 -18.55 -9.06
CA PRO A 34 2.38 -19.05 -8.21
C PRO A 34 1.84 -19.69 -6.91
N SER A 35 2.43 -20.81 -6.50
CA SER A 35 1.94 -21.66 -5.40
C SER A 35 1.72 -20.93 -4.07
N PHE A 36 2.49 -19.87 -3.78
CA PHE A 36 2.31 -19.07 -2.55
C PHE A 36 0.96 -18.34 -2.51
N VAL A 37 0.35 -18.07 -3.66
CA VAL A 37 -0.97 -17.42 -3.80
C VAL A 37 -2.10 -18.39 -3.45
N LEU A 38 -1.90 -19.69 -3.65
CA LEU A 38 -2.88 -20.73 -3.37
C LEU A 38 -2.86 -21.17 -1.91
N HIS A 39 -1.67 -21.25 -1.29
CA HIS A 39 -1.51 -21.88 0.01
C HIS A 39 -2.20 -21.15 1.19
N ASN A 40 -2.58 -19.88 1.01
CA ASN A 40 -3.28 -19.11 2.04
C ASN A 40 -4.67 -18.63 1.57
N GLN A 41 -5.13 -19.10 0.41
CA GLN A 41 -6.29 -18.52 -0.25
C GLN A 41 -7.60 -18.86 0.47
N GLU A 42 -7.77 -20.11 0.91
CA GLU A 42 -8.97 -20.54 1.65
C GLU A 42 -9.04 -19.92 3.04
N GLU A 43 -7.91 -19.73 3.72
CA GLU A 43 -7.90 -19.09 5.03
C GLU A 43 -8.25 -17.60 4.93
N ILE A 44 -7.71 -16.91 3.91
CA ILE A 44 -8.10 -15.53 3.58
C ILE A 44 -9.58 -15.46 3.21
N ARG A 45 -10.08 -16.43 2.42
CA ARG A 45 -11.49 -16.49 2.01
C ARG A 45 -12.42 -16.71 3.21
N LYS A 46 -12.03 -17.59 4.14
CA LYS A 46 -12.77 -17.90 5.37
C LYS A 46 -12.79 -16.70 6.31
N LYS A 47 -11.64 -16.06 6.57
CA LYS A 47 -11.55 -14.83 7.38
C LYS A 47 -12.38 -13.70 6.79
N LEU A 48 -12.36 -13.51 5.47
CA LEU A 48 -13.15 -12.48 4.81
C LEU A 48 -14.66 -12.77 4.87
N LYS A 49 -15.07 -14.03 4.69
CA LYS A 49 -16.48 -14.44 4.79
C LYS A 49 -17.01 -14.24 6.21
N SER A 50 -16.24 -14.62 7.23
CA SER A 50 -16.59 -14.41 8.64
C SER A 50 -16.78 -12.92 8.95
N ARG A 51 -15.85 -12.07 8.51
CA ARG A 51 -15.95 -10.61 8.72
C ARG A 51 -17.16 -9.99 8.01
N MET A 52 -17.51 -10.49 6.82
CA MET A 52 -18.68 -10.01 6.09
C MET A 52 -20.01 -10.41 6.75
N THR A 53 -20.09 -11.59 7.37
CA THR A 53 -21.26 -12.01 8.14
C THR A 53 -21.41 -11.19 9.43
N ALA A 54 -20.31 -10.95 10.15
CA ALA A 54 -20.32 -10.13 11.37
C ALA A 54 -20.79 -8.69 11.09
N LEU A 55 -20.38 -8.09 9.97
CA LEU A 55 -20.85 -6.74 9.58
C LEU A 55 -22.35 -6.72 9.23
N ARG A 56 -22.89 -7.80 8.64
CA ARG A 56 -24.34 -7.90 8.37
C ARG A 56 -25.17 -8.06 9.64
N GLN A 57 -24.64 -8.73 10.66
CA GLN A 57 -25.31 -8.85 11.95
C GLN A 57 -25.36 -7.49 12.68
N PHE A 58 -24.28 -6.71 12.60
CA PHE A 58 -24.24 -5.34 13.10
C PHE A 58 -25.22 -4.38 12.40
N GLU A 59 -25.47 -4.56 11.09
CA GLU A 59 -26.49 -3.78 10.36
C GLU A 59 -27.93 -4.21 10.71
N ASN A 60 -28.15 -5.46 11.10
CA ASN A 60 -29.48 -5.99 11.41
C ASN A 60 -29.96 -5.62 12.82
N GLU A 61 -29.03 -5.46 13.77
CA GLU A 61 -29.34 -5.03 15.14
C GLU A 61 -29.66 -3.52 15.24
N ASN A 62 -29.14 -2.70 14.30
CA ASN A 62 -29.41 -1.26 14.25
C ASN A 62 -30.63 -0.86 13.40
N SER A 63 -31.41 -1.81 12.88
CA SER A 63 -32.60 -1.51 12.04
C SER A 63 -33.92 -1.44 12.84
N SER A 64 -33.85 -1.35 14.17
CA SER A 64 -35.01 -1.13 15.04
C SER A 64 -34.87 0.14 15.89
N GLY A 65 -35.12 1.30 15.28
CA GLY A 65 -35.29 2.57 16.01
C GLY A 65 -34.71 3.79 15.33
N GLY A 66 -35.48 4.44 14.47
CA GLY A 66 -35.11 5.72 13.85
C GLY A 66 -36.23 6.32 12.99
N SER A 67 -37.37 6.64 13.63
CA SER A 67 -38.46 7.43 13.05
C SER A 67 -38.19 8.92 13.33
N CYS A 68 -38.10 9.76 12.30
CA CYS A 68 -38.39 11.19 12.40
C CYS A 68 -38.77 11.80 11.03
N SER A 69 -40.05 12.16 10.98
CA SER A 69 -40.80 13.18 10.22
C SER A 69 -40.37 13.65 8.83
N ALA A 70 -41.37 13.63 7.96
CA ALA A 70 -41.46 14.25 6.65
C ALA A 70 -41.13 15.75 6.66
N ASP A 71 -40.33 16.16 5.68
CA ASP A 71 -40.49 17.44 4.97
C ASP A 71 -40.20 17.18 3.48
N GLU A 72 -41.24 17.37 2.68
CA GLU A 72 -41.26 17.29 1.23
C GLU A 72 -40.97 18.68 0.67
N SER A 73 -39.84 18.86 -0.04
CA SER A 73 -39.83 19.71 -1.24
C SER A 73 -38.57 19.55 -2.10
N HIS A 74 -38.82 19.21 -3.37
CA HIS A 74 -38.12 19.72 -4.56
C HIS A 74 -36.75 19.13 -4.96
N LEU A 75 -36.74 17.97 -5.64
CA LEU A 75 -36.53 17.83 -7.11
C LEU A 75 -36.36 16.34 -7.45
N PHE A 76 -37.47 15.62 -7.63
CA PHE A 76 -37.47 14.37 -8.39
C PHE A 76 -37.87 14.68 -9.83
N SER A 77 -36.91 14.61 -10.73
CA SER A 77 -37.15 14.64 -12.17
C SER A 77 -37.65 13.27 -12.63
N SER A 78 -38.90 13.26 -13.08
CA SER A 78 -39.56 12.17 -13.80
C SER A 78 -38.78 11.67 -15.01
N GLY A 79 -38.98 10.38 -15.30
CA GLY A 79 -39.10 9.89 -16.67
C GLY A 79 -37.89 9.11 -17.22
N GLY A 80 -38.07 7.81 -17.44
CA GLY A 80 -37.14 7.03 -18.27
C GLY A 80 -37.35 5.52 -18.16
N ASN A 81 -38.34 5.01 -18.90
CA ASN A 81 -38.49 3.59 -19.24
C ASN A 81 -37.25 3.02 -19.94
N GLY A 82 -37.01 1.72 -19.75
CA GLY A 82 -36.35 0.86 -20.75
C GLY A 82 -34.85 0.62 -20.60
N GLU A 83 -34.51 -0.65 -20.82
CA GLU A 83 -33.28 -1.14 -21.47
C GLU A 83 -32.08 -1.51 -20.58
N GLY A 84 -31.86 -2.83 -20.48
CA GLY A 84 -30.55 -3.47 -20.31
C GLY A 84 -29.64 -2.94 -19.20
N LYS A 85 -29.92 -3.29 -17.93
CA LYS A 85 -28.84 -3.35 -16.94
C LYS A 85 -27.93 -4.53 -17.30
N GLU A 86 -27.03 -4.33 -18.28
CA GLU A 86 -25.89 -5.23 -18.43
C GLU A 86 -25.27 -5.40 -17.06
N GLN A 87 -25.25 -6.64 -16.57
CA GLN A 87 -24.64 -6.95 -15.29
C GLN A 87 -23.15 -6.70 -15.44
N LEU A 88 -22.72 -5.49 -15.06
CA LEU A 88 -21.31 -5.14 -15.02
C LEU A 88 -20.58 -6.24 -14.26
N SER A 89 -19.58 -6.83 -14.90
CA SER A 89 -18.72 -7.82 -14.27
C SER A 89 -18.26 -7.30 -12.90
N ARG A 90 -18.08 -8.23 -11.96
CA ARG A 90 -17.56 -7.92 -10.63
C ARG A 90 -16.31 -7.05 -10.68
N GLU A 91 -15.48 -7.22 -11.71
CA GLU A 91 -14.29 -6.43 -11.93
C GLU A 91 -14.60 -4.99 -12.35
N GLU A 92 -15.56 -4.79 -13.25
CA GLU A 92 -15.97 -3.46 -13.70
C GLU A 92 -16.58 -2.63 -12.55
N ARG A 93 -17.35 -3.27 -11.67
CA ARG A 93 -17.85 -2.63 -10.45
C ARG A 93 -16.72 -2.23 -9.48
N ARG A 94 -15.64 -3.01 -9.40
CA ARG A 94 -14.45 -2.67 -8.58
C ARG A 94 -13.69 -1.49 -9.17
N ARG A 95 -13.50 -1.48 -10.50
CA ARG A 95 -12.85 -0.37 -11.21
C ARG A 95 -13.58 0.94 -10.98
N ARG A 96 -14.91 0.98 -11.19
CA ARG A 96 -15.74 2.17 -10.94
C ARG A 96 -15.63 2.67 -9.50
N ARG A 97 -15.65 1.76 -8.51
CA ARG A 97 -15.47 2.15 -7.09
C ARG A 97 -14.09 2.76 -6.83
N ARG A 98 -13.02 2.16 -7.35
CA ARG A 98 -11.64 2.68 -7.20
C ARG A 98 -11.44 4.02 -7.91
N ALA A 99 -12.17 4.25 -8.99
CA ALA A 99 -12.17 5.51 -9.73
C ALA A 99 -12.99 6.62 -9.06
N THR A 100 -13.68 6.35 -7.95
CA THR A 100 -14.36 7.43 -7.21
C THR A 100 -13.35 8.29 -6.46
N PRO A 101 -13.53 9.63 -6.41
CA PRO A 101 -12.68 10.50 -5.59
C PRO A 101 -12.65 10.08 -4.12
N LYS A 102 -13.81 9.68 -3.55
CA LYS A 102 -13.92 9.18 -2.17
C LYS A 102 -12.99 8.01 -1.89
N TYR A 103 -12.93 7.02 -2.79
CA TYR A 103 -12.02 5.88 -2.61
C TYR A 103 -10.55 6.31 -2.68
N ARG A 104 -10.19 7.12 -3.68
CA ARG A 104 -8.81 7.61 -3.84
C ARG A 104 -8.35 8.42 -2.63
N SER A 105 -9.16 9.36 -2.17
CA SER A 105 -8.85 10.19 -0.99
C SER A 105 -8.72 9.34 0.27
N ALA A 106 -9.64 8.40 0.51
CA ALA A 106 -9.54 7.49 1.66
C ALA A 106 -8.28 6.61 1.61
N HIS A 107 -7.89 6.12 0.43
CA HIS A 107 -6.67 5.34 0.26
C HIS A 107 -5.42 6.19 0.48
N ALA A 108 -5.37 7.41 -0.09
CA ALA A 108 -4.26 8.33 0.10
C ALA A 108 -4.09 8.71 1.58
N SER A 109 -5.17 8.98 2.31
CA SER A 109 -5.11 9.27 3.75
C SER A 109 -4.56 8.10 4.55
N ARG A 110 -4.98 6.86 4.25
CA ARG A 110 -4.43 5.65 4.91
C ARG A 110 -2.93 5.49 4.65
N GLU A 111 -2.50 5.72 3.43
CA GLU A 111 -1.08 5.63 3.08
C GLU A 111 -0.25 6.71 3.77
N ARG A 112 -0.77 7.93 3.89
CA ARG A 112 -0.13 8.99 4.68
C ARG A 112 0.07 8.58 6.14
N VAL A 113 -0.96 8.06 6.79
CA VAL A 113 -0.87 7.58 8.19
C VAL A 113 0.16 6.46 8.32
N ARG A 114 0.19 5.52 7.36
CA ARG A 114 1.18 4.43 7.34
C ARG A 114 2.61 4.97 7.25
N VAL A 115 2.85 5.93 6.35
CA VAL A 115 4.16 6.55 6.16
C VAL A 115 4.56 7.43 7.34
N GLU A 116 3.61 8.13 7.96
CA GLU A 116 3.82 8.92 9.17
C GLU A 116 4.27 8.02 10.32
N ALA A 117 3.56 6.92 10.58
CA ALA A 117 3.95 5.94 11.61
C ALA A 117 5.36 5.38 11.36
N PHE A 118 5.71 5.09 10.11
CA PHE A 118 7.07 4.68 9.73
C PHE A 118 8.11 5.77 10.00
N ASN A 119 7.80 7.02 9.69
CA ASN A 119 8.72 8.14 9.89
C ASN A 119 8.91 8.45 11.39
N THR A 120 7.87 8.31 12.22
CA THR A 120 7.95 8.43 13.68
C THR A 120 8.93 7.41 14.25
N ALA A 121 8.80 6.13 13.88
CA ALA A 121 9.75 5.10 14.31
C ALA A 121 11.20 5.39 13.85
N PHE A 122 11.38 5.98 12.65
CA PHE A 122 12.69 6.42 12.18
C PHE A 122 13.26 7.59 12.97
N ALA A 123 12.42 8.52 13.43
CA ALA A 123 12.83 9.64 14.27
C ALA A 123 13.22 9.17 15.68
N GLU A 124 12.46 8.22 16.25
CA GLU A 124 12.79 7.57 17.53
C GLU A 124 14.15 6.87 17.44
N LEU A 125 14.37 6.05 16.41
CA LEU A 125 15.66 5.41 16.18
C LEU A 125 16.79 6.45 16.05
N ARG A 126 16.58 7.53 15.31
CA ARG A 126 17.59 8.61 15.16
C ARG A 126 17.96 9.25 16.50
N SER A 127 17.02 9.39 17.42
CA SER A 127 17.27 10.02 18.73
C SER A 127 18.22 9.21 19.62
N LEU A 128 18.28 7.89 19.40
CA LEU A 128 19.16 6.97 20.13
C LEU A 128 20.59 6.92 19.56
N LEU A 129 20.81 7.45 18.36
CA LEU A 129 22.10 7.34 17.67
C LEU A 129 23.06 8.47 18.09
N PRO A 130 24.31 8.14 18.45
CA PRO A 130 25.30 9.16 18.79
C PRO A 130 25.77 9.91 17.53
N THR A 131 25.62 11.24 17.53
CA THR A 131 26.11 12.11 16.46
C THR A 131 26.76 13.39 16.99
N LEU A 132 27.74 13.90 16.25
CA LEU A 132 28.35 15.22 16.46
C LEU A 132 28.15 16.06 15.19
N PRO A 133 27.41 17.19 15.24
CA PRO A 133 26.60 17.67 16.36
C PRO A 133 25.34 16.79 16.61
N PRO A 134 24.67 16.89 17.77
CA PRO A 134 23.52 16.02 18.12
C PRO A 134 22.33 16.20 17.16
N ASP A 135 22.18 17.38 16.56
CA ASP A 135 21.14 17.75 15.62
C ASP A 135 21.50 17.44 14.15
N LYS A 136 22.61 16.73 13.89
CA LYS A 136 23.01 16.34 12.53
C LYS A 136 21.85 15.66 11.79
N ARG A 137 21.46 16.23 10.65
CA ARG A 137 20.46 15.61 9.77
C ARG A 137 21.06 14.36 9.12
N LEU A 138 20.43 13.22 9.35
CA LEU A 138 20.81 11.94 8.74
C LEU A 138 19.72 11.50 7.76
N SER A 139 20.12 10.95 6.63
CA SER A 139 19.22 10.24 5.72
C SER A 139 18.80 8.88 6.30
N LYS A 140 17.74 8.28 5.74
CA LYS A 140 17.24 6.96 6.19
C LYS A 140 18.31 5.88 6.12
N ILE A 141 19.14 5.87 5.07
CA ILE A 141 20.21 4.87 4.93
C ILE A 141 21.35 5.10 5.95
N GLU A 142 21.69 6.35 6.25
CA GLU A 142 22.70 6.66 7.27
C GLU A 142 22.23 6.25 8.67
N ILE A 143 20.96 6.49 9.02
CA ILE A 143 20.36 6.05 10.29
C ILE A 143 20.49 4.53 10.44
N LEU A 144 20.14 3.76 9.39
CA LEU A 144 20.24 2.30 9.43
C LEU A 144 21.68 1.82 9.58
N ARG A 145 22.61 2.39 8.81
CA ARG A 145 24.04 2.02 8.89
C ARG A 145 24.62 2.34 10.27
N LEU A 146 24.33 3.52 10.80
CA LEU A 146 24.83 3.95 12.10
C LEU A 146 24.24 3.12 13.25
N ALA A 147 22.96 2.74 13.17
CA ALA A 147 22.34 1.83 14.14
C ALA A 147 23.04 0.47 14.19
N ILE A 148 23.33 -0.13 13.03
CA ILE A 148 24.06 -1.41 12.94
C ILE A 148 25.44 -1.28 13.58
N CYS A 149 26.20 -0.24 13.21
CA CYS A 149 27.52 0.00 13.79
C CYS A 149 27.47 0.25 15.30
N TYR A 150 26.45 0.96 15.78
CA TYR A 150 26.33 1.30 17.20
C TYR A 150 25.98 0.08 18.05
N ILE A 151 25.07 -0.79 17.60
CA ILE A 151 24.79 -2.07 18.26
C ILE A 151 26.07 -2.92 18.34
N ALA A 152 26.83 -3.05 17.23
CA ALA A 152 28.07 -3.80 17.21
C ALA A 152 29.13 -3.22 18.17
N TYR A 153 29.24 -1.90 18.25
CA TYR A 153 30.12 -1.22 19.19
C TYR A 153 29.73 -1.51 20.64
N LEU A 154 28.45 -1.39 21.00
CA LEU A 154 27.99 -1.67 22.35
C LEU A 154 28.24 -3.13 22.76
N ASN A 155 28.00 -4.09 21.87
CA ASN A 155 28.32 -5.50 22.13
C ASN A 155 29.82 -5.69 22.41
N HIS A 156 30.70 -5.08 21.60
CA HIS A 156 32.14 -5.16 21.82
C HIS A 156 32.58 -4.58 23.18
N VAL A 157 31.95 -3.49 23.62
CA VAL A 157 32.22 -2.86 24.92
C VAL A 157 31.74 -3.74 26.08
N LEU A 158 30.62 -4.46 25.91
CA LEU A 158 30.03 -5.31 26.95
C LEU A 158 30.68 -6.70 27.07
N GLU A 159 31.31 -7.21 26.01
CA GLU A 159 32.04 -8.49 26.01
C GLU A 159 33.45 -8.39 26.65
N ARG A 160 33.82 -7.21 27.15
CA ARG A 160 35.11 -6.92 27.78
C ARG A 160 35.01 -6.86 29.30
#